data_AF-A0A936ADT6-F1
#
_entry.id   AF-A0A936ADT6-F1
#
_cell.length_a   1.000
_cell.length_b   1.000
_cell.length_c   1.000
_cell.angle_alpha   90.00
_cell.angle_beta   90.00
_cell.angle_gamma   90.00
#
_symmetry.space_group_name_H-M   'P 1'
#
loop_
_entity.id
_entity.type
_entity.pdbx_description
1 polymer ?
#
loop_
_entity_poly.entity_id
_entity_poly.type
_entity_poly.pdbx_seq_one_letter_code
_entity_poly.pdbx_strand_id
1 'polypeptide(L)'
;MINDNLLRNLGDQLGRFISDAGAREDMQKSLNTIVQTAFARLDLVTREQFDAQLETLERTRAQLAELEAEVGRLQQQLAELERATE
;
A
#
# COMPACT_ATOMS: atom_id res chain seq x y z
N MET A 1 -0.17 -1.07 -3.96
CA MET A 1 -0.83 -0.47 -5.13
C MET A 1 -1.54 -1.59 -5.88
N ILE A 2 -2.83 -1.42 -6.21
CA ILE A 2 -3.56 -2.39 -7.04
C ILE A 2 -2.89 -2.39 -8.42
N ASN A 3 -2.51 -3.56 -8.92
CA ASN A 3 -1.70 -3.72 -10.13
C ASN A 3 -2.56 -3.47 -11.39
N ASP A 4 -2.24 -2.46 -12.19
CA ASP A 4 -2.99 -2.05 -13.40
C ASP A 4 -3.15 -3.18 -14.44
N ASN A 5 -2.18 -4.09 -14.50
CA ASN A 5 -2.22 -5.25 -15.39
C ASN A 5 -3.29 -6.28 -14.95
N LEU A 6 -3.66 -6.29 -13.67
CA LEU A 6 -4.68 -7.16 -13.10
C LEU A 6 -6.08 -6.68 -13.50
N LEU A 7 -6.31 -5.37 -13.50
CA LEU A 7 -7.57 -4.74 -13.91
C LEU A 7 -7.85 -4.96 -15.40
N ARG A 8 -6.84 -4.84 -16.27
CA ARG A 8 -6.98 -5.10 -17.71
C ARG A 8 -7.30 -6.56 -18.00
N ASN A 9 -6.56 -7.50 -17.41
CA ASN A 9 -6.80 -8.93 -17.62
C ASN A 9 -8.20 -9.37 -17.14
N LEU A 10 -8.70 -8.76 -16.06
CA LEU A 10 -10.08 -9.00 -15.60
C LEU A 10 -11.13 -8.46 -16.58
N GLY A 11 -10.91 -7.25 -17.10
CA GLY A 11 -11.77 -6.65 -18.11
C GLY A 11 -11.82 -7.47 -19.40
N ASP A 12 -10.66 -8.00 -19.83
CA ASP A 12 -10.55 -8.82 -21.04
C ASP A 12 -11.22 -10.19 -20.87
N GLN A 13 -11.15 -10.79 -19.68
CA GLN A 13 -11.87 -12.03 -19.38
C GLN A 13 -13.38 -11.80 -19.30
N LEU A 14 -13.81 -10.72 -18.64
CA LEU A 14 -15.23 -10.33 -18.56
C LEU A 14 -15.84 -10.03 -19.94
N GLY A 15 -15.12 -9.31 -20.80
CA GLY A 15 -15.56 -9.00 -22.17
C GLY A 15 -15.77 -10.24 -23.04
N ARG A 16 -14.91 -11.26 -22.89
CA ARG A 16 -15.08 -12.56 -23.57
C ARG A 16 -16.30 -13.32 -23.04
N PHE A 17 -16.53 -13.33 -21.73
CA PHE A 17 -17.69 -14.02 -21.13
C PHE A 17 -19.03 -13.37 -21.48
N ILE A 18 -19.10 -12.04 -21.59
CA ILE A 18 -20.32 -11.32 -22.00
C ILE A 18 -20.67 -11.64 -23.46
N SER A 19 -19.68 -11.91 -24.30
CA SER A 19 -19.87 -12.22 -25.72
C SER A 19 -20.36 -13.66 -25.97
N ASP A 20 -20.17 -14.58 -25.01
CA ASP A 20 -20.43 -16.02 -25.16
C ASP A 20 -21.72 -16.49 -24.46
N ALA A 21 -22.36 -15.66 -23.63
CA ALA A 21 -23.36 -16.12 -22.65
C ALA A 21 -24.83 -15.81 -23.05
N GLY A 22 -25.55 -16.84 -23.51
CA GLY A 22 -27.00 -16.82 -23.77
C GLY A 22 -27.92 -17.13 -22.57
N ALA A 23 -27.39 -17.41 -21.37
CA ALA A 23 -28.19 -17.78 -20.19
C ALA A 23 -27.80 -16.93 -18.95
N ARG A 24 -28.73 -16.14 -18.42
CA ARG A 24 -28.51 -15.22 -17.29
C ARG A 24 -28.03 -15.91 -16.00
N GLU A 25 -28.42 -17.16 -15.77
CA GLU A 25 -28.12 -17.85 -14.51
C GLU A 25 -26.66 -18.33 -14.44
N ASP A 26 -26.12 -18.81 -15.56
CA ASP A 26 -24.71 -19.21 -15.67
C ASP A 26 -23.78 -18.00 -15.67
N MET A 27 -24.26 -16.85 -16.15
CA MET A 27 -23.57 -15.57 -16.05
C MET A 27 -23.40 -15.13 -14.59
N GLN A 28 -24.45 -15.23 -13.77
CA GLN A 28 -24.39 -14.84 -12.35
C GLN A 28 -23.35 -15.66 -11.57
N LYS A 29 -23.32 -16.97 -11.78
CA LYS A 29 -22.34 -17.87 -11.14
C LYS A 29 -20.91 -17.59 -11.60
N SER A 30 -20.72 -17.37 -12.90
CA SER A 30 -19.40 -17.09 -13.48
C SER A 30 -18.85 -15.75 -13.02
N LEU A 31 -19.69 -14.72 -12.93
CA LEU A 31 -19.31 -13.41 -12.39
C LEU A 31 -18.89 -13.49 -10.92
N ASN A 32 -19.62 -14.24 -10.09
CA ASN A 32 -19.24 -14.46 -8.70
C ASN A 32 -17.87 -15.15 -8.58
N THR A 33 -17.59 -16.15 -9.41
CA THR A 33 -16.28 -16.83 -9.44
C THR A 33 -15.14 -15.92 -9.86
N ILE A 34 -15.37 -15.05 -10.87
CA ILE A 34 -14.38 -14.07 -11.30
C ILE A 34 -14.08 -13.07 -10.17
N VAL A 35 -15.12 -12.56 -9.50
CA VAL A 35 -14.97 -11.63 -8.37
C VAL A 35 -14.23 -12.28 -7.20
N GLN A 36 -14.59 -13.52 -6.84
CA GLN A 36 -13.89 -14.27 -5.79
C GLN A 36 -12.43 -14.53 -6.14
N THR A 37 -12.15 -14.90 -7.39
CA THR A 37 -10.78 -15.13 -7.88
C THR A 37 -9.97 -13.83 -7.92
N ALA A 38 -10.61 -12.70 -8.27
CA ALA A 38 -10.00 -11.39 -8.24
C ALA A 38 -9.58 -11.01 -6.82
N PHE A 39 -10.47 -11.14 -5.85
CA PHE A 39 -10.17 -10.86 -4.44
C PHE A 39 -9.12 -11.82 -3.87
N ALA A 40 -9.11 -13.09 -4.25
CA ALA A 40 -8.09 -14.05 -3.82
C ALA A 40 -6.70 -13.79 -4.43
N ARG A 41 -6.63 -13.09 -5.57
CA ARG A 41 -5.37 -12.74 -6.26
C ARG A 41 -4.86 -11.35 -5.91
N LEU A 42 -5.64 -10.54 -5.21
CA LEU A 42 -5.18 -9.29 -4.63
C LEU A 42 -4.49 -9.64 -3.30
N ASP A 43 -3.26 -9.17 -3.09
CA ASP A 43 -2.62 -9.17 -1.77
C ASP A 43 -3.36 -8.17 -0.87
N LEU A 44 -4.58 -8.55 -0.46
CA LEU A 44 -5.46 -7.74 0.37
C LEU A 44 -4.85 -7.69 1.77
N VAL A 45 -4.23 -6.57 2.07
CA VAL A 45 -3.87 -6.22 3.44
C VAL A 45 -5.18 -6.00 4.18
N THR A 46 -5.39 -6.69 5.30
CA THR A 46 -6.60 -6.47 6.10
C THR A 46 -6.59 -5.02 6.62
N ARG A 47 -7.77 -4.45 6.86
CA ARG A 47 -7.85 -3.10 7.45
C ARG A 47 -7.04 -2.99 8.74
N GLU A 48 -7.09 -4.03 9.58
CA GLU A 48 -6.29 -4.11 10.81
C GLU A 48 -4.78 -4.08 10.55
N GLN A 49 -4.30 -4.81 9.54
CA GLN A 49 -2.88 -4.79 9.15
C GLN A 49 -2.45 -3.43 8.59
N PHE A 50 -3.33 -2.78 7.83
CA PHE A 50 -3.07 -1.42 7.33
C PHE A 50 -2.96 -0.42 8.49
N ASP A 51 -3.89 -0.48 9.44
CA ASP A 51 -3.92 0.41 10.59
C ASP A 51 -2.67 0.19 11.48
N ALA A 52 -2.24 -1.06 11.67
CA ALA A 52 -1.00 -1.38 12.40
C ALA A 52 0.28 -0.86 11.70
N GLN A 53 0.32 -0.91 10.37
CA GLN A 53 1.43 -0.33 9.59
C GLN A 53 1.44 1.20 9.70
N LEU A 54 0.27 1.83 9.68
CA LEU A 54 0.14 3.27 9.85
C LEU A 54 0.63 3.72 11.23
N GLU A 55 0.26 3.02 12.30
CA GLU A 55 0.74 3.30 13.65
C GLU A 55 2.27 3.18 13.75
N THR A 56 2.84 2.13 13.15
CA THR A 56 4.29 1.92 13.11
C THR A 56 4.99 3.07 12.36
N LEU A 57 4.40 3.53 11.25
CA LEU A 57 4.92 4.64 10.47
C LEU A 57 4.90 5.95 11.25
N GLU A 58 3.80 6.25 11.94
CA GLU A 58 3.69 7.45 12.78
C GLU A 58 4.71 7.43 13.92
N ARG A 59 4.89 6.29 14.59
CA ARG A 59 5.94 6.14 15.61
C ARG A 59 7.34 6.36 15.04
N THR A 60 7.61 5.81 13.86
CA THR A 60 8.91 5.96 13.19
C THR A 60 9.17 7.41 12.81
N ARG A 61 8.15 8.15 12.34
CA ARG A 61 8.25 9.59 12.06
C ARG A 61 8.56 10.40 13.32
N ALA A 62 7.91 10.08 14.43
CA ALA A 62 8.17 10.75 15.70
C ALA A 62 9.62 10.53 16.17
N GLN A 63 10.09 9.27 16.12
CA GLN A 63 11.48 8.93 16.47
C GLN A 63 12.49 9.61 15.53
N LEU A 64 12.19 9.66 14.22
CA LEU A 64 13.05 10.35 13.25
C LEU A 64 13.18 11.83 13.56
N ALA A 65 12.08 12.52 13.87
CA ALA A 65 12.09 13.93 14.22
C ALA A 65 12.90 14.22 15.50
N GLU A 66 12.84 13.32 16.49
CA GLU A 66 13.64 13.42 17.71
C GLU A 66 15.14 13.27 17.41
N LEU A 67 15.52 12.28 16.61
CA LEU A 67 16.91 12.08 16.19
C LEU A 67 17.44 13.26 15.38
N GLU A 68 16.65 13.80 14.45
CA GLU A 68 17.02 14.98 13.67
C GLU A 68 17.27 16.20 14.57
N ALA A 69 16.45 16.40 15.61
CA ALA A 69 16.63 17.46 16.57
C ALA A 69 17.90 17.26 17.42
N GLU A 70 18.18 16.03 17.86
CA GLU A 70 19.38 15.70 18.62
C GLU A 70 20.65 15.91 17.79
N VAL A 71 20.66 15.44 16.54
CA VAL A 71 21.77 15.66 15.61
C VAL A 71 21.99 17.15 15.37
N GLY A 72 20.92 17.92 15.15
CA GLY A 72 21.02 19.38 15.00
C GLY A 72 21.64 20.06 16.22
N ARG A 73 21.23 19.66 17.43
CA ARG A 73 21.81 20.16 18.69
C ARG A 73 23.30 19.82 18.80
N LEU A 74 23.69 18.59 18.50
CA LEU A 74 25.09 18.16 18.55
C LEU A 74 25.95 18.90 17.52
N GLN A 75 25.43 19.12 16.31
CA GLN A 75 26.11 19.91 15.28
C GLN A 75 26.35 21.35 15.72
N GLN A 76 25.38 21.97 16.41
CA GLN A 76 25.54 23.31 16.98
C GLN A 76 26.63 23.33 18.06
N GLN A 77 26.61 22.38 18.99
CA GLN A 77 27.62 22.27 20.04
C GLN A 77 29.03 22.08 19.47
N LEU A 78 29.17 21.27 18.42
CA LEU A 78 30.45 21.07 17.75
C LEU A 78 30.95 22.37 17.10
N ALA A 79 30.08 23.10 16.39
CA ALA A 79 30.43 24.38 15.78
C ALA A 79 30.82 25.45 16.81
N GLU A 80 30.18 25.44 17.99
CA GLU A 80 30.55 26.33 19.11
C GLU A 80 31.91 25.98 19.71
N LEU A 81 32.21 24.68 19.87
CA LEU A 81 33.51 24.22 20.34
C LEU A 81 34.63 24.60 19.38
N GLU A 82 34.43 24.38 18.08
CA GLU A 82 35.41 24.74 17.03
C GLU A 82 35.75 26.23 17.09
N ARG A 83 34.73 27.10 17.19
CA ARG A 83 34.90 28.56 17.33
C ARG A 83 35.57 29.00 18.62
N ALA A 84 35.45 28.21 19.70
CA ALA A 84 36.09 28.51 20.98
C ALA A 84 37.56 28.09 21.02
N THR A 85 37.97 27.20 20.11
CA THR A 85 39.35 26.72 19.95
C THR A 85 40.18 27.50 18.92
N GLU A 86 39.55 28.35 18.10
CA GLU A 86 40.20 29.33 17.20
C GLU A 86 40.44 30.68 17.88
#